data_AF-A0A1A9F110-F1
#
_entry.id   AF-A0A1A9F110-F1
#
_cell.length_a   1.000
_cell.length_b   1.000
_cell.length_c   1.000
_cell.angle_alpha   90.00
_cell.angle_beta   90.00
_cell.angle_gamma   90.00
#
_symmetry.space_group_name_H-M   'P 1'
#
loop_
_entity.id
_entity.type
_entity.pdbx_description
1 polymer ?
#
loop_
_entity_poly.entity_id
_entity_poly.type
_entity_poly.pdbx_seq_one_letter_code
_entity_poly.pdbx_strand_id
1 'polypeptide(L)'
;MNRLSPQRSRLLAVGLLLILVLLVALLVKPVLGSYLSYGERIESLENQLSIYQRLAAGLADDEARLATLRAAEPVTDLYLPQNKPALAAAHLQQYLHSQVGRGGGQVISTQILTSAEAGPLQTIAIQVHMRGELNDLVNLFYSLESGKPALFAENITVLANPRRQSRVARRNNRRVEVQAVPALDIRFDLTGFAPREKTP
;
A
#
# COMPACT_ATOMS: atom_id res chain seq x y z
N MET A 1 66.11 -27.67 -63.00
CA MET A 1 66.02 -26.76 -61.84
C MET A 1 65.39 -25.44 -62.29
N ASN A 2 64.07 -25.32 -62.18
CA ASN A 2 63.31 -24.16 -62.67
C ASN A 2 63.61 -22.94 -61.80
N ARG A 3 64.38 -21.98 -62.34
CA ARG A 3 64.60 -20.68 -61.71
C ARG A 3 63.33 -19.84 -61.88
N LEU A 4 62.48 -19.84 -60.84
CA LEU A 4 61.34 -18.92 -60.75
C LEU A 4 61.87 -17.48 -60.82
N SER A 5 61.25 -16.63 -61.64
CA SER A 5 61.69 -15.24 -61.81
C SER A 5 61.71 -14.51 -60.46
N PRO A 6 62.68 -13.60 -60.21
CA PRO A 6 62.87 -12.95 -58.91
C PRO A 6 61.64 -12.17 -58.42
N GLN A 7 60.74 -11.79 -59.33
CA GLN A 7 59.47 -11.15 -59.00
C GLN A 7 58.42 -12.15 -58.49
N ARG A 8 58.37 -13.38 -59.06
CA ARG A 8 57.44 -14.44 -58.63
C ARG A 8 57.83 -15.03 -57.28
N SER A 9 59.13 -15.20 -57.01
CA SER A 9 59.59 -15.63 -55.68
C SER A 9 59.30 -14.58 -54.60
N ARG A 10 59.42 -13.28 -54.93
CA ARG A 10 59.08 -12.19 -54.00
C ARG A 10 57.57 -12.12 -53.71
N LEU A 11 56.72 -12.30 -54.73
CA LEU A 11 55.27 -12.41 -54.56
C LEU A 11 54.87 -13.62 -53.72
N LEU A 12 55.50 -14.78 -53.95
CA LEU A 12 55.26 -15.98 -53.13
C LEU A 12 55.71 -15.78 -51.68
N ALA A 13 56.86 -15.15 -51.44
CA ALA A 13 57.34 -14.86 -50.10
C ALA A 13 56.42 -13.88 -49.35
N VAL A 14 55.92 -12.85 -50.03
CA VAL A 14 54.97 -11.89 -49.44
C VAL A 14 53.61 -12.56 -49.17
N GLY A 15 53.14 -13.40 -50.09
CA GLY A 15 51.91 -14.18 -49.89
C GLY A 15 52.01 -15.12 -48.70
N LEU A 16 53.15 -15.79 -48.54
CA LEU A 16 53.39 -16.71 -47.43
C LEU A 16 53.51 -15.97 -46.08
N LEU A 17 54.12 -14.79 -46.08
CA LEU A 17 54.17 -13.92 -44.89
C LEU A 17 52.78 -13.41 -44.49
N LEU A 18 51.95 -13.00 -45.45
CA LEU A 18 50.56 -12.58 -45.20
C LEU A 18 49.73 -13.72 -44.61
N ILE A 19 49.87 -14.93 -45.14
CA ILE A 19 49.20 -16.13 -44.60
C ILE A 19 49.66 -16.40 -43.17
N LEU A 20 50.96 -16.29 -42.88
CA LEU A 20 51.49 -16.48 -41.53
C LEU A 20 50.90 -15.46 -40.54
N VAL A 21 50.87 -14.18 -40.92
CA VAL A 21 50.28 -13.11 -40.09
C VAL A 21 48.79 -13.34 -39.86
N LEU A 22 48.05 -13.74 -40.89
CA LEU A 22 46.63 -14.07 -40.79
C LEU A 22 46.39 -15.24 -39.82
N LEU A 23 47.25 -16.27 -39.90
CA LEU A 23 47.15 -17.47 -39.07
C LEU A 23 47.45 -17.15 -37.60
N VAL A 24 48.46 -16.32 -37.32
CA VAL A 24 48.74 -15.82 -35.97
C VAL A 24 47.59 -14.98 -35.44
N ALA A 25 47.04 -14.07 -36.24
CA ALA A 25 45.91 -13.24 -35.83
C ALA A 25 44.66 -14.08 -35.51
N LEU A 26 44.41 -15.16 -36.26
CA LEU A 26 43.29 -16.07 -36.04
C LEU A 26 43.44 -16.90 -34.76
N LEU A 27 44.67 -17.24 -34.36
CA LEU A 27 44.94 -17.95 -33.09
C LEU A 27 44.87 -17.03 -31.87
N VAL A 28 45.32 -15.78 -31.98
CA VAL A 28 45.41 -14.86 -30.84
C VAL A 28 44.05 -14.25 -30.48
N LYS A 29 43.20 -13.95 -31.47
CA LYS A 29 41.87 -13.36 -31.25
C LYS A 29 40.94 -14.14 -30.30
N PRO A 30 40.75 -15.47 -30.44
CA PRO A 30 39.85 -16.22 -29.56
C PRO A 30 40.34 -16.26 -28.11
N VAL A 31 41.66 -16.22 -27.88
CA VAL A 31 42.25 -16.24 -26.54
C VAL A 31 41.97 -14.94 -25.78
N LEU A 32 42.05 -13.79 -26.45
CA LEU A 32 41.71 -12.49 -25.83
C LEU A 32 40.21 -12.35 -25.56
N GLY A 33 39.34 -12.84 -26.46
CA GLY A 33 37.89 -12.79 -26.28
C GLY A 33 37.41 -13.60 -25.08
N SER A 34 37.99 -14.78 -24.87
CA SER A 34 37.71 -15.60 -23.68
C SER A 34 38.13 -14.89 -22.39
N TYR A 35 39.30 -14.25 -22.36
CA TYR A 35 39.82 -13.55 -21.16
C TYR A 35 38.90 -12.41 -20.68
N LEU A 36 38.33 -11.64 -21.61
CA LEU A 36 37.38 -10.56 -21.29
C LEU A 36 36.04 -11.11 -20.73
N SER A 37 35.54 -12.22 -21.29
CA SER A 37 34.28 -12.84 -20.84
C SER A 37 34.35 -13.53 -19.47
N TYR A 38 35.53 -13.93 -19.00
CA TYR A 38 35.71 -14.43 -17.64
C TYR A 38 35.68 -13.30 -16.60
N GLY A 39 36.18 -12.11 -16.95
CA GLY A 39 36.12 -10.92 -16.08
C GLY A 39 34.68 -10.48 -15.78
N GLU A 40 33.85 -10.36 -16.81
CA GLU A 40 32.44 -9.94 -16.67
C GLU A 40 31.60 -10.91 -15.81
N ARG A 41 31.91 -12.21 -15.86
CA ARG A 41 31.23 -13.23 -15.05
C ARG A 41 31.64 -13.16 -13.58
N ILE A 42 32.90 -12.85 -13.29
CA ILE A 42 33.39 -12.70 -11.91
C ILE A 42 32.80 -11.44 -11.29
N GLU A 43 32.82 -10.31 -12.01
CA GLU A 43 32.29 -9.04 -11.50
C GLU A 43 30.77 -9.10 -11.25
N SER A 44 30.01 -9.80 -12.09
CA SER A 44 28.57 -10.00 -11.86
C SER A 44 28.27 -10.90 -10.65
N LEU A 45 29.06 -11.95 -10.42
CA LEU A 45 28.91 -12.83 -9.26
C LEU A 45 29.31 -12.14 -7.94
N GLU A 46 30.38 -11.34 -7.94
CA GLU A 46 30.79 -10.55 -6.78
C GLU A 46 29.74 -9.50 -6.41
N ASN A 47 29.16 -8.82 -7.40
CA ASN A 47 28.07 -7.87 -7.18
C ASN A 47 26.84 -8.54 -6.56
N GLN A 48 26.41 -9.69 -7.09
CA GLN A 48 25.29 -10.46 -6.52
C GLN A 48 25.56 -10.87 -5.08
N LEU A 49 26.76 -11.39 -4.80
CA LEU A 49 27.16 -11.82 -3.47
C LEU A 49 27.17 -10.63 -2.49
N SER A 50 27.62 -9.45 -2.92
CA SER A 50 27.59 -8.24 -2.11
C SER A 50 26.16 -7.78 -1.77
N ILE A 51 25.20 -7.98 -2.67
CA ILE A 51 23.78 -7.65 -2.44
C ILE A 51 23.18 -8.62 -1.43
N TYR A 52 23.41 -9.93 -1.61
CA TYR A 52 22.91 -10.95 -0.69
C TYR A 52 23.50 -10.81 0.72
N GLN A 53 24.79 -10.48 0.84
CA GLN A 53 25.42 -10.23 2.14
C GLN A 53 24.83 -9.01 2.85
N ARG A 54 24.55 -7.92 2.13
CA ARG A 54 23.89 -6.73 2.71
C ARG A 54 22.47 -7.04 3.18
N LEU A 55 21.71 -7.80 2.39
CA LEU A 55 20.36 -8.25 2.77
C LEU A 55 20.40 -9.15 4.00
N ALA A 56 21.32 -10.12 4.05
CA ALA A 56 21.47 -11.01 5.21
C ALA A 56 21.91 -10.27 6.47
N ALA A 57 22.79 -9.26 6.34
CA ALA A 57 23.22 -8.44 7.46
C ALA A 57 22.10 -7.56 8.03
N GLY A 58 21.20 -7.05 7.19
CA GLY A 58 20.06 -6.22 7.62
C GLY A 58 18.90 -7.01 8.26
N LEU A 59 18.79 -8.30 7.93
CA LEU A 59 17.65 -9.15 8.34
C LEU A 59 17.52 -9.25 9.87
N ALA A 60 18.64 -9.42 10.59
CA ALA A 60 18.64 -9.51 12.04
C ALA A 60 18.22 -8.19 12.72
N ASP A 61 18.67 -7.06 12.18
CA ASP A 61 18.31 -5.73 12.69
C ASP A 61 16.84 -5.41 12.44
N ASP A 62 16.32 -5.78 11.26
CA ASP A 62 14.92 -5.61 10.91
C ASP A 62 14.01 -6.51 11.75
N GLU A 63 14.39 -7.77 12.00
CA GLU A 63 13.68 -8.67 12.91
C GLU A 63 13.67 -8.13 14.35
N ALA A 64 14.80 -7.62 14.84
CA ALA A 64 14.90 -7.03 16.17
C ALA A 64 14.02 -5.78 16.31
N ARG A 65 13.99 -4.91 15.29
CA ARG A 65 13.10 -3.73 15.25
C ARG A 65 11.64 -4.15 15.24
N LEU A 66 11.29 -5.15 14.44
CA LEU A 66 9.92 -5.66 14.34
C LEU A 66 9.45 -6.32 15.65
N ALA A 67 10.34 -7.05 16.32
CA ALA A 67 10.09 -7.59 17.66
C ALA A 67 9.91 -6.47 18.69
N THR A 68 10.74 -5.43 18.64
CA THR A 68 10.63 -4.27 19.54
C THR A 68 9.32 -3.52 19.34
N LEU A 69 8.90 -3.29 18.09
CA LEU A 69 7.62 -2.66 17.76
C LEU A 69 6.42 -3.50 18.24
N ARG A 70 6.47 -4.83 18.06
CA ARG A 70 5.43 -5.74 18.59
C ARG A 70 5.38 -5.78 20.11
N ALA A 71 6.51 -5.59 20.79
CA ALA A 71 6.59 -5.56 22.25
C ALA A 71 6.18 -4.20 22.83
N ALA A 72 6.45 -3.10 22.12
CA ALA A 72 6.16 -1.74 22.56
C ALA A 72 4.67 -1.38 22.46
N GLU A 73 3.92 -1.96 21.51
CA GLU A 73 2.47 -1.81 21.43
C GLU A 73 1.78 -3.16 21.24
N PRO A 74 0.89 -3.58 22.18
CA PRO A 74 -0.01 -4.67 21.90
C PRO A 74 -0.99 -4.21 20.80
N VAL A 75 -0.68 -4.57 19.55
CA VAL A 75 -1.51 -4.29 18.37
C VAL A 75 -2.94 -4.83 18.53
N THR A 76 -3.17 -5.71 19.50
CA THR A 76 -4.47 -6.23 19.93
C THR A 76 -5.53 -5.13 20.12
N ASP A 77 -5.18 -3.97 20.68
CA ASP A 77 -6.18 -2.90 20.91
C ASP A 77 -6.59 -2.16 19.63
N LEU A 78 -5.80 -2.26 18.55
CA LEU A 78 -6.12 -1.64 17.26
C LEU A 78 -7.09 -2.50 16.44
N TYR A 79 -7.22 -3.79 16.76
CA TYR A 79 -8.12 -4.70 16.08
C TYR A 79 -9.47 -4.80 16.77
N LEU A 80 -10.48 -5.26 16.01
CA LEU A 80 -11.73 -5.68 16.58
C LEU A 80 -11.55 -6.92 17.47
N PRO A 81 -12.21 -6.97 18.64
CA PRO A 81 -12.06 -8.07 19.59
C PRO A 81 -12.73 -9.37 19.12
N GLN A 82 -13.54 -9.33 18.07
CA GLN A 82 -14.34 -10.47 17.59
C GLN A 82 -13.73 -11.06 16.33
N ASN A 83 -13.46 -12.36 16.34
CA ASN A 83 -12.91 -13.09 15.18
C ASN A 83 -13.96 -13.42 14.11
N LYS A 84 -15.26 -13.38 14.46
CA LYS A 84 -16.33 -13.68 13.52
C LYS A 84 -16.84 -12.40 12.84
N PRO A 85 -16.96 -12.36 11.51
CA PRO A 85 -17.28 -11.14 10.77
C PRO A 85 -18.65 -10.56 11.16
N ALA A 86 -19.67 -11.41 11.37
CA ALA A 86 -20.99 -10.95 11.79
C ALA A 86 -20.99 -10.34 13.20
N LEU A 87 -20.21 -10.89 14.13
CA LEU A 87 -20.08 -10.36 15.49
C LEU A 87 -19.25 -9.08 15.53
N ALA A 88 -18.17 -9.03 14.74
CA ALA A 88 -17.36 -7.82 14.58
C ALA A 88 -18.19 -6.67 13.99
N ALA A 89 -19.01 -6.94 12.97
CA ALA A 89 -19.90 -5.95 12.38
C ALA A 89 -20.96 -5.45 13.39
N ALA A 90 -21.57 -6.34 14.17
CA ALA A 90 -22.51 -5.96 15.23
C ALA A 90 -21.84 -5.09 16.31
N HIS A 91 -20.60 -5.42 16.69
CA HIS A 91 -19.82 -4.62 17.63
C HIS A 91 -19.52 -3.22 17.07
N LEU A 92 -19.14 -3.10 15.79
CA LEU A 92 -18.95 -1.79 15.14
C LEU A 92 -20.22 -0.96 15.15
N GLN A 93 -21.37 -1.57 14.85
CA GLN A 93 -22.66 -0.90 14.89
C GLN A 93 -22.94 -0.34 16.28
N GLN A 94 -22.78 -1.17 17.33
CA GLN A 94 -23.01 -0.73 18.71
C GLN A 94 -22.03 0.39 19.14
N TYR A 95 -20.75 0.25 18.79
CA TYR A 95 -19.74 1.25 19.07
C TYR A 95 -20.08 2.59 18.41
N LEU A 96 -20.42 2.58 17.12
CA LEU A 96 -20.81 3.75 16.36
C LEU A 96 -22.06 4.43 16.96
N HIS A 97 -23.11 3.65 17.26
CA HIS A 97 -24.32 4.19 17.89
C HIS A 97 -24.01 4.92 19.20
N SER A 98 -23.07 4.40 20.00
CA SER A 98 -22.64 5.05 21.24
C SER A 98 -21.89 6.37 21.00
N GLN A 99 -21.03 6.44 19.97
CA GLN A 99 -20.27 7.65 19.65
C GLN A 99 -21.16 8.73 19.03
N VAL A 100 -22.04 8.34 18.10
CA VAL A 100 -22.99 9.26 17.48
C VAL A 100 -23.96 9.83 18.51
N GLY A 101 -24.43 9.01 19.46
CA GLY A 101 -25.31 9.46 20.54
C GLY A 101 -24.65 10.46 21.50
N ARG A 102 -23.33 10.37 21.72
CA ARG A 102 -22.57 11.36 22.51
C ARG A 102 -22.39 12.68 21.75
N GLY A 103 -22.22 12.59 20.43
CA GLY A 103 -22.02 13.73 19.56
C GLY A 103 -23.30 14.46 19.15
N GLY A 104 -24.49 14.08 19.65
CA GLY A 104 -25.76 14.75 19.32
C GLY A 104 -26.37 14.36 17.96
N GLY A 105 -25.69 13.51 17.18
CA GLY A 105 -26.18 13.01 15.90
C GLY A 105 -27.21 11.89 16.05
N GLN A 106 -27.92 11.61 14.96
CA GLN A 106 -28.88 10.50 14.85
C GLN A 106 -28.45 9.54 13.74
N VAL A 107 -28.23 8.27 14.08
CA VAL A 107 -28.06 7.20 13.09
C VAL A 107 -29.43 6.87 12.48
N ILE A 108 -29.53 6.91 11.16
CA ILE A 108 -30.74 6.59 10.40
C ILE A 108 -30.75 5.10 10.03
N SER A 109 -29.63 4.60 9.52
CA SER A 109 -29.48 3.22 9.06
C SER A 109 -28.02 2.79 9.09
N THR A 110 -27.79 1.50 9.30
CA THR A 110 -26.47 0.88 9.17
C THR A 110 -26.61 -0.43 8.41
N GLN A 111 -25.75 -0.64 7.41
CA GLN A 111 -25.75 -1.84 6.57
C GLN A 111 -24.38 -2.51 6.63
N ILE A 112 -24.34 -3.83 6.82
CA ILE A 112 -23.07 -4.58 6.78
C ILE A 112 -22.67 -4.78 5.33
N LEU A 113 -21.43 -4.43 5.00
CA LEU A 113 -20.83 -4.66 3.70
C LEU A 113 -20.02 -5.96 3.77
N THR A 114 -20.36 -6.93 2.92
CA THR A 114 -19.55 -8.14 2.75
C THR A 114 -18.30 -7.75 1.99
N SER A 115 -17.17 -7.64 2.68
CA SER A 115 -15.89 -7.36 2.04
C SER A 115 -15.31 -8.65 1.43
N ALA A 116 -14.79 -8.55 0.21
CA ALA A 116 -13.97 -9.62 -0.37
C ALA A 116 -12.64 -9.65 0.40
N GLU A 117 -12.24 -10.82 0.89
CA GLU A 117 -10.99 -11.01 1.65
C GLU A 117 -9.76 -10.68 0.78
N ALA A 118 -9.38 -9.40 0.74
CA ALA A 118 -8.33 -8.90 -0.14
C ALA A 118 -6.92 -8.92 0.49
N GLY A 119 -6.74 -9.46 1.71
CA GLY A 119 -5.48 -9.42 2.43
C GLY A 119 -5.33 -10.44 3.58
N PRO A 120 -4.20 -10.41 4.30
CA PRO A 120 -3.93 -11.32 5.42
C PRO A 120 -4.84 -11.06 6.65
N LEU A 121 -5.46 -9.88 6.73
CA LEU A 121 -6.40 -9.47 7.77
C LEU A 121 -7.83 -9.55 7.24
N GLN A 122 -8.78 -9.88 8.13
CA GLN A 122 -10.19 -9.85 7.77
C GLN A 122 -10.70 -8.40 7.88
N THR A 123 -11.22 -7.88 6.78
CA THR A 123 -11.78 -6.53 6.72
C THR A 123 -13.28 -6.59 6.98
N ILE A 124 -13.77 -5.82 7.94
CA ILE A 124 -15.19 -5.66 8.23
C ILE A 124 -15.57 -4.22 7.91
N ALA A 125 -16.50 -4.05 6.98
CA ALA A 125 -17.01 -2.74 6.60
C ALA A 125 -18.51 -2.62 6.90
N ILE A 126 -18.94 -1.46 7.37
CA ILE A 126 -20.35 -1.11 7.54
C ILE A 126 -20.62 0.22 6.83
N GLN A 127 -21.67 0.28 6.04
CA GLN A 127 -22.18 1.53 5.51
C GLN A 127 -23.08 2.20 6.54
N VAL A 128 -22.77 3.45 6.85
CA VAL A 128 -23.47 4.27 7.84
C VAL A 128 -24.25 5.36 7.14
N HIS A 129 -25.49 5.54 7.56
CA HIS A 129 -26.31 6.70 7.21
C HIS A 129 -26.74 7.41 8.49
N MET A 130 -26.33 8.66 8.64
CA MET A 130 -26.64 9.47 9.81
C MET A 130 -27.08 10.89 9.44
N ARG A 131 -27.66 11.58 10.42
CA ARG A 131 -28.01 12.99 10.34
C ARG A 131 -27.55 13.72 11.59
N GLY A 132 -27.03 14.93 11.41
CA GLY A 132 -26.55 15.76 12.51
C GLY A 132 -26.17 17.15 12.03
N GLU A 133 -25.64 17.97 12.92
CA GLU A 133 -25.02 19.24 12.56
C GLU A 133 -23.55 19.03 12.18
N LEU A 134 -22.91 20.08 11.65
CA LEU A 134 -21.51 20.03 11.26
C LEU A 134 -20.59 19.74 12.45
N ASN A 135 -20.87 20.34 13.61
CA ASN A 135 -20.07 20.15 14.82
C ASN A 135 -20.13 18.69 15.30
N ASP A 136 -21.30 18.06 15.20
CA ASP A 136 -21.51 16.66 15.57
C ASP A 136 -20.67 15.73 14.70
N LEU A 137 -20.59 16.02 13.40
CA LEU A 137 -19.77 15.27 12.45
C LEU A 137 -18.27 15.38 12.76
N VAL A 138 -17.78 16.60 13.03
CA VAL A 138 -16.38 16.84 13.38
C VAL A 138 -16.01 16.10 14.66
N ASN A 139 -16.86 16.20 15.70
CA ASN A 139 -16.65 15.50 16.96
C ASN A 139 -16.67 13.98 16.80
N LEU A 140 -17.57 13.46 15.96
CA LEU A 140 -17.63 12.04 15.65
C LEU A 140 -16.34 11.56 14.99
N PHE A 141 -15.90 12.18 13.90
CA PHE A 141 -14.69 11.74 13.21
C PHE A 141 -13.45 11.88 14.09
N TYR A 142 -13.35 12.94 14.88
CA TYR A 142 -12.27 13.08 15.87
C TYR A 142 -12.27 11.93 16.89
N SER A 143 -13.44 11.54 17.41
CA SER A 143 -13.57 10.43 18.35
C SER A 143 -13.27 9.05 17.74
N LEU A 144 -13.55 8.88 16.44
CA LEU A 144 -13.27 7.65 15.70
C LEU A 144 -11.78 7.54 15.35
N GLU A 145 -11.14 8.66 15.01
CA GLU A 145 -9.71 8.74 14.68
C GLU A 145 -8.81 8.59 15.92
N SER A 146 -9.17 9.26 17.02
CA SER A 146 -8.42 9.17 18.29
C SER A 146 -8.77 7.93 19.12
N GLY A 147 -9.79 7.18 18.71
CA GLY A 147 -10.31 6.03 19.43
C GLY A 147 -9.53 4.75 19.15
N LYS A 148 -9.74 3.77 20.03
CA LYS A 148 -9.42 2.36 19.78
C LYS A 148 -10.75 1.59 19.72
N PRO A 149 -10.97 0.68 18.77
CA PRO A 149 -10.04 0.14 17.75
C PRO A 149 -9.78 1.07 16.56
N ALA A 150 -8.81 0.73 15.69
CA ALA A 150 -8.50 1.49 14.48
C ALA A 150 -9.62 1.34 13.45
N LEU A 151 -10.28 2.46 13.13
CA LEU A 151 -11.40 2.53 12.20
C LEU A 151 -11.12 3.55 11.10
N PHE A 152 -11.48 3.20 9.87
CA PHE A 152 -11.30 4.03 8.70
C PHE A 152 -12.66 4.45 8.16
N ALA A 153 -12.87 5.76 7.99
CA ALA A 153 -14.06 6.30 7.35
C ALA A 153 -13.76 6.60 5.87
N GLU A 154 -14.41 5.88 4.98
CA GLU A 154 -14.24 5.98 3.53
C GLU A 154 -15.56 6.40 2.86
N ASN A 155 -15.51 6.75 1.58
CA ASN A 155 -16.69 7.07 0.76
C ASN A 155 -17.65 8.09 1.40
N ILE A 156 -17.10 9.12 2.04
CA ILE A 156 -17.86 10.11 2.78
C ILE A 156 -18.63 11.01 1.80
N THR A 157 -19.96 11.02 1.95
CA THR A 157 -20.89 11.88 1.23
C THR A 157 -21.65 12.73 2.23
N VAL A 158 -21.55 14.05 2.11
CA VAL A 158 -22.25 15.01 2.98
C VAL A 158 -23.21 15.83 2.14
N LEU A 159 -24.49 15.80 2.48
CA LEU A 159 -25.55 16.54 1.81
C LEU A 159 -26.22 17.48 2.80
N ALA A 160 -26.38 18.75 2.43
CA ALA A 160 -27.20 19.66 3.21
C ALA A 160 -28.68 19.29 3.03
N ASN A 161 -29.44 19.18 4.13
CA ASN A 161 -30.88 18.97 4.09
C ASN A 161 -31.63 20.25 4.52
N PRO A 162 -31.94 21.16 3.58
CA PRO A 162 -32.60 22.43 3.87
C PRO A 162 -34.08 22.28 4.28
N ARG A 163 -34.66 21.06 4.25
CA ARG A 163 -36.11 20.84 4.45
C ARG A 163 -36.64 21.21 5.84
N ARG A 164 -35.78 21.56 6.81
CA ARG A 164 -36.18 22.09 8.13
C ARG A 164 -36.17 23.62 8.25
N GLN A 165 -35.94 24.37 7.18
CA GLN A 165 -35.99 25.83 7.19
C GLN A 165 -37.27 26.36 6.51
N SER A 166 -38.44 26.08 7.08
CA SER A 166 -39.56 27.02 7.00
C SER A 166 -40.65 26.63 8.00
N ARG A 167 -40.36 26.77 9.30
CA ARG A 167 -41.42 27.12 10.24
C ARG A 167 -41.30 28.62 10.48
N VAL A 168 -41.98 29.38 9.63
CA VAL A 168 -42.25 30.80 9.88
C VAL A 168 -43.11 30.87 11.15
N ALA A 169 -42.47 30.98 12.30
CA ALA A 169 -43.14 31.32 13.54
C ALA A 169 -43.49 32.83 13.46
N ARG A 170 -44.69 33.16 12.96
CA ARG A 170 -45.24 34.51 13.12
C ARG A 170 -45.55 34.73 14.60
N ARG A 171 -44.60 35.32 15.33
CA ARG A 171 -44.86 35.92 16.64
C ARG A 171 -44.47 37.39 16.58
N ASN A 172 -45.47 38.27 16.61
CA ASN A 172 -45.36 39.73 16.75
C ASN A 172 -44.28 40.41 15.90
N ASN A 173 -44.58 40.63 14.61
CA ASN A 173 -44.01 41.64 13.70
C ASN A 173 -42.47 41.86 13.66
N ARG A 174 -41.66 41.00 14.27
CA ARG A 174 -40.21 40.97 14.15
C ARG A 174 -39.82 39.71 13.41
N ARG A 175 -39.35 39.87 12.17
CA ARG A 175 -38.63 38.81 11.46
C ARG A 175 -37.29 38.65 12.18
N VAL A 176 -37.21 37.69 13.11
CA VAL A 176 -35.92 37.21 13.60
C VAL A 176 -35.53 36.08 12.67
N GLU A 177 -34.58 36.34 11.78
CA GLU A 177 -33.94 35.31 10.96
C GLU A 177 -33.03 34.51 11.89
N VAL A 178 -33.59 33.52 12.57
CA VAL A 178 -32.78 32.52 13.25
C VAL A 178 -32.15 31.70 12.12
N GLN A 179 -30.86 31.92 11.86
CA GLN A 179 -30.04 31.03 11.05
C GLN A 179 -30.09 29.64 11.71
N ALA A 180 -31.06 28.83 11.32
CA ALA A 180 -31.08 27.42 11.70
C ALA A 180 -29.93 26.77 10.93
N VAL A 181 -28.91 26.26 11.60
CA VAL A 181 -27.86 25.48 10.93
C VAL A 181 -28.56 24.31 10.20
N PRO A 182 -28.35 24.14 8.88
CA PRO A 182 -29.03 23.07 8.15
C PRO A 182 -28.53 21.73 8.66
N ALA A 183 -29.46 20.83 9.01
CA ALA A 183 -29.12 19.46 9.34
C ALA A 183 -28.44 18.81 8.12
N LEU A 184 -27.28 18.19 8.34
CA LEU A 184 -26.53 17.47 7.34
C LEU A 184 -26.98 16.02 7.30
N ASP A 185 -27.13 15.49 6.10
CA ASP A 185 -27.38 14.10 5.82
C ASP A 185 -26.04 13.49 5.35
N ILE A 186 -25.52 12.54 6.12
CA ILE A 186 -24.14 12.09 6.03
C ILE A 186 -24.15 10.58 5.79
N ARG A 187 -23.40 10.14 4.78
CA ARG A 187 -23.20 8.73 4.45
C ARG A 187 -21.71 8.46 4.36
N PHE A 188 -21.24 7.37 4.96
CA PHE A 188 -19.84 6.96 4.89
C PHE A 188 -19.74 5.46 5.14
N ASP A 189 -18.66 4.87 4.68
CA ASP A 189 -18.34 3.48 4.95
C ASP A 189 -17.30 3.45 6.07
N LEU A 190 -17.58 2.69 7.14
CA LEU A 190 -16.69 2.52 8.27
C LEU A 190 -16.06 1.13 8.21
N THR A 191 -14.74 1.10 8.09
CA THR A 191 -13.97 -0.13 7.92
C THR A 191 -13.08 -0.36 9.14
N GLY A 192 -13.07 -1.59 9.63
CA GLY A 192 -12.17 -2.04 10.71
C GLY A 192 -11.57 -3.42 10.41
N PHE A 193 -10.50 -3.74 11.11
CA PHE A 193 -9.76 -4.98 10.91
C PHE A 193 -9.92 -5.93 12.09
N ALA A 194 -10.18 -7.21 11.80
CA ALA A 194 -10.18 -8.28 12.80
C ALA A 194 -9.05 -9.28 12.51
N PRO A 195 -8.48 -9.90 13.55
CA PRO A 195 -7.57 -11.03 13.39
C PRO A 195 -8.34 -12.19 12.74
N ARG A 196 -7.76 -12.77 11.69
CA ARG A 196 -8.35 -13.91 11.00
C ARG A 196 -8.35 -15.13 11.92
N GLU A 197 -9.48 -15.81 12.03
CA GLU A 197 -9.56 -17.11 12.71
C GLU A 197 -8.64 -18.11 11.98
N LYS A 198 -7.67 -18.69 12.68
CA LYS A 198 -6.94 -19.86 12.17
C LYS A 198 -7.93 -21.02 12.18
N THR A 199 -8.53 -21.33 11.04
CA THR A 199 -9.32 -22.55 10.87
C THR A 199 -8.41 -23.75 11.18
N PRO A 200 -8.81 -24.67 12.06
CA PRO A 200 -8.07 -25.91 12.33
C PRO A 200 -8.03 -26.85 11.13
#